data_AF-A0A8J7LL74-F1
#
_entry.id   AF-A0A8J7LL74-F1
#
_cell.length_a   1.000
_cell.length_b   1.000
_cell.length_c   1.000
_cell.angle_alpha   90.00
_cell.angle_beta   90.00
_cell.angle_gamma   90.00
#
_symmetry.space_group_name_H-M   'P 1'
#
loop_
_entity.id
_entity.type
_entity.pdbx_description
1 polymer ?
#
loop_
_entity_poly.entity_id
_entity_poly.type
_entity_poly.pdbx_seq_one_letter_code
_entity_poly.pdbx_strand_id
1 'polypeptide(L)'
;MFTRSELESKTLKELKDLAARYGIKPIGNPGYKTSWITPLLAFPMQAIGQFQDHKRGLRNPSWRSSEALGTILYEIGEPTDEQAALIRATLEGKLLPLPERYDQTRLLNLHKTKQLIQEAIETLNK
;
A
#
# COMPACT_ATOMS: atom_id res chain seq x y z
N MET A 1 15.31 14.69 1.49
CA MET A 1 15.67 14.26 0.12
C MET A 1 17.11 14.68 -0.18
N PHE A 2 17.81 14.03 -1.12
CA PHE A 2 19.20 14.36 -1.45
C PHE A 2 19.37 15.81 -1.91
N THR A 3 20.45 16.44 -1.47
CA THR A 3 20.85 17.75 -2.00
C THR A 3 21.88 17.58 -3.10
N ARG A 4 22.01 18.57 -3.98
CA ARG A 4 23.04 18.54 -5.03
C ARG A 4 24.44 18.42 -4.43
N SER A 5 24.76 19.24 -3.42
CA SER A 5 26.07 19.23 -2.75
C SER A 5 26.40 17.88 -2.11
N GLU A 6 25.41 17.20 -1.52
CA GLU A 6 25.59 15.86 -0.94
C GLU A 6 25.93 14.82 -2.02
N LEU A 7 25.32 14.89 -3.20
CA LEU A 7 25.59 13.95 -4.27
C LEU A 7 26.90 14.27 -5.00
N GLU A 8 27.25 15.55 -5.12
CA GLU A 8 28.50 16.00 -5.74
C GLU A 8 29.73 15.60 -4.91
N SER A 9 29.61 15.45 -3.59
CA SER A 9 30.71 14.99 -2.73
C SER A 9 30.98 13.48 -2.83
N LYS A 10 30.02 12.68 -3.30
CA LYS A 10 30.15 11.21 -3.45
C LYS A 10 31.00 10.82 -4.65
N THR A 11 31.71 9.71 -4.58
CA THR A 11 32.40 9.09 -5.71
C THR A 11 31.42 8.51 -6.73
N LEU A 12 31.89 8.21 -7.95
CA LEU A 12 31.06 7.56 -8.97
C LEU A 12 30.54 6.19 -8.50
N LYS A 13 31.36 5.42 -7.77
CA LYS A 13 30.95 4.12 -7.24
C LYS A 13 29.83 4.29 -6.21
N GLU A 14 29.97 5.21 -5.26
CA GLU A 14 28.94 5.49 -4.26
C GLU A 14 27.64 5.98 -4.89
N LEU A 15 27.70 6.79 -5.97
CA LEU A 15 26.52 7.21 -6.71
C LEU A 15 25.82 6.04 -7.40
N LYS A 16 26.58 5.09 -7.97
CA LYS A 16 26.04 3.86 -8.57
C LYS A 16 25.39 2.97 -7.53
N ASP A 17 26.06 2.75 -6.40
CA ASP A 17 25.56 1.91 -5.30
C ASP A 17 24.29 2.52 -4.69
N LEU A 18 24.28 3.86 -4.52
CA LEU A 18 23.11 4.59 -4.05
C LEU A 18 21.94 4.49 -5.04
N ALA A 19 22.18 4.72 -6.33
CA ALA A 19 21.15 4.62 -7.35
C ALA A 19 20.58 3.19 -7.45
N ALA A 20 21.44 2.17 -7.36
CA ALA A 20 21.03 0.76 -7.35
C ALA A 20 20.11 0.43 -6.18
N ARG A 21 20.41 0.93 -4.97
CA ARG A 21 19.56 0.75 -3.78
C ARG A 21 18.12 1.22 -3.98
N TYR A 22 17.93 2.30 -4.75
CA TYR A 22 16.61 2.87 -5.03
C TYR A 22 16.06 2.47 -6.41
N GLY A 23 16.73 1.59 -7.15
CA GLY A 23 16.30 1.17 -8.49
C GLY A 23 16.37 2.26 -9.56
N ILE A 24 17.17 3.31 -9.35
CA ILE A 24 17.28 4.46 -10.25
C ILE A 24 18.33 4.19 -11.33
N LYS A 25 17.95 4.42 -12.59
CA LYS A 25 18.84 4.27 -13.75
C LYS A 25 19.53 5.60 -14.08
N PRO A 26 20.76 5.57 -14.63
CA PRO A 26 21.44 6.78 -15.07
C PRO A 26 20.77 7.37 -16.32
N ILE A 27 20.92 8.67 -16.52
CA ILE A 27 20.50 9.37 -17.74
C ILE A 27 21.75 9.85 -18.49
N GLY A 28 21.93 9.37 -19.72
CA GLY A 28 23.14 9.61 -20.51
C GLY A 28 24.23 8.58 -20.23
N ASN A 29 25.50 8.99 -20.29
CA ASN A 29 26.63 8.07 -20.16
C ASN A 29 26.91 7.70 -18.67
N PRO A 30 26.76 6.42 -18.27
CA PRO A 30 26.95 5.96 -16.88
C PRO A 30 28.37 6.12 -16.32
N GLY A 31 29.35 6.49 -17.14
CA GLY A 31 30.71 6.83 -16.74
C GLY A 31 30.85 8.19 -16.04
N TYR A 32 29.87 9.09 -16.18
CA TYR A 32 29.91 10.42 -15.58
C TYR A 32 29.04 10.52 -14.33
N LYS A 33 29.53 11.23 -13.30
CA LYS A 33 28.77 11.48 -12.07
C LYS A 33 27.43 12.16 -12.34
N THR A 34 27.41 13.14 -13.25
CA THR A 34 26.20 13.91 -13.61
C THR A 34 25.05 13.05 -14.11
N SER A 35 25.36 11.94 -14.80
CA SER A 35 24.37 10.96 -15.28
C SER A 35 23.68 10.19 -14.15
N TRP A 36 24.26 10.17 -12.95
CA TRP A 36 23.66 9.59 -11.75
C TRP A 36 23.04 10.65 -10.84
N ILE A 37 23.72 11.79 -10.67
CA ILE A 37 23.25 12.91 -9.82
C ILE A 37 21.90 13.44 -10.33
N THR A 38 21.77 13.66 -11.64
CA THR A 38 20.53 14.20 -12.23
C THR A 38 19.29 13.36 -11.90
N PRO A 39 19.25 12.05 -12.20
CA PRO A 39 18.09 11.23 -11.84
C PRO A 39 17.89 11.07 -10.33
N LEU A 40 18.97 11.01 -9.53
CA LEU A 40 18.87 10.96 -8.06
C LEU A 40 18.23 12.21 -7.44
N LEU A 41 18.44 13.39 -8.05
CA LEU A 41 17.78 14.63 -7.65
C LEU A 41 16.34 14.71 -8.17
N ALA A 42 16.08 14.19 -9.38
CA ALA A 42 14.82 14.41 -10.08
C ALA A 42 13.71 13.42 -9.68
N PHE A 43 14.05 12.16 -9.37
CA PHE A 43 13.04 11.11 -9.15
C PHE A 43 11.96 11.45 -8.10
N PRO A 44 12.23 12.16 -6.99
CA PRO A 44 11.22 12.43 -5.96
C PRO A 44 10.17 13.40 -6.48
N MET A 45 10.62 14.50 -7.11
CA MET A 45 9.72 15.48 -7.71
C MET A 45 8.95 14.87 -8.88
N GLN A 46 9.59 14.00 -9.66
CA GLN A 46 8.91 13.26 -10.71
C GLN A 46 7.87 12.27 -10.16
N ALA A 47 8.15 11.59 -9.05
CA ALA A 47 7.22 10.66 -8.41
C ALA A 47 6.00 11.40 -7.85
N ILE A 48 6.22 12.53 -7.16
CA ILE A 48 5.13 13.40 -6.67
C ILE A 48 4.31 13.97 -7.84
N GLY A 49 4.98 14.46 -8.90
CA GLY A 49 4.30 14.96 -10.08
C GLY A 49 3.44 13.90 -10.78
N GLN A 50 3.91 12.64 -10.85
CA GLN A 50 3.13 11.52 -11.37
C GLN A 50 1.93 11.17 -10.48
N PHE A 51 2.10 11.26 -9.16
CA PHE A 51 1.00 11.04 -8.23
C PHE A 51 -0.09 12.12 -8.41
N GLN A 52 0.32 13.38 -8.57
CA GLN A 52 -0.58 14.53 -8.75
C GLN A 52 -1.24 14.57 -10.14
N ASP A 53 -0.53 14.14 -11.19
CA ASP A 53 -1.06 14.18 -12.56
C ASP A 53 -2.10 13.08 -12.84
N HIS A 54 -2.15 12.04 -11.99
CA HIS A 54 -3.04 10.89 -12.11
C HIS A 54 -2.96 10.17 -13.47
N LYS A 55 -1.86 10.31 -14.22
CA LYS A 55 -1.67 9.73 -15.58
C LYS A 55 -0.93 8.41 -15.55
N ARG A 56 -0.20 8.06 -14.50
CA ARG A 56 0.55 6.79 -14.39
C ARG A 56 0.93 6.47 -12.95
N GLY A 57 1.26 5.21 -12.69
CA GLY A 57 1.60 4.75 -11.34
C GLY A 57 0.37 4.65 -10.43
N LEU A 58 0.58 4.88 -9.13
CA LEU A 58 -0.50 4.92 -8.14
C LEU A 58 -1.39 6.13 -8.39
N ARG A 59 -2.71 5.91 -8.32
CA ARG A 59 -3.73 6.94 -8.54
C ARG A 59 -4.80 6.82 -7.46
N ASN A 60 -5.41 7.95 -7.11
CA ASN A 60 -6.56 7.93 -6.23
C ASN A 60 -7.71 7.16 -6.93
N PRO A 61 -8.40 6.27 -6.21
CA PRO A 61 -9.62 5.65 -6.72
C PRO A 61 -10.64 6.73 -7.12
N SER A 62 -11.50 6.39 -8.08
CA SER A 62 -12.65 7.25 -8.38
C SER A 62 -13.59 7.31 -7.19
N TRP A 63 -14.35 8.40 -7.06
CA TRP A 63 -15.37 8.52 -6.02
C TRP A 63 -16.34 7.32 -6.02
N ARG A 64 -16.78 6.86 -7.20
CA ARG A 64 -17.66 5.69 -7.33
C ARG A 64 -17.03 4.39 -6.83
N SER A 65 -15.72 4.22 -7.03
CA SER A 65 -14.99 3.06 -6.49
C SER A 65 -14.92 3.11 -4.96
N SER A 66 -14.71 4.29 -4.40
CA SER A 66 -14.70 4.50 -2.94
C SER A 66 -16.10 4.33 -2.33
N GLU A 67 -17.15 4.82 -2.99
CA GLU A 67 -18.55 4.64 -2.57
C GLU A 67 -18.92 3.16 -2.51
N ALA A 68 -18.50 2.36 -3.50
CA ALA A 68 -18.77 0.93 -3.52
C ALA A 68 -18.21 0.20 -2.28
N LEU A 69 -17.06 0.63 -1.74
CA LEU A 69 -16.54 0.08 -0.48
C LEU A 69 -17.48 0.38 0.69
N GLY A 70 -18.04 1.59 0.75
CA GLY A 70 -19.03 1.97 1.77
C GLY A 70 -20.33 1.18 1.63
N THR A 71 -20.80 0.95 0.41
CA THR A 71 -21.97 0.10 0.14
C THR A 71 -21.73 -1.33 0.62
N ILE A 72 -20.59 -1.93 0.29
CA ILE A 72 -20.24 -3.28 0.74
C ILE A 72 -20.18 -3.34 2.27
N LEU A 73 -19.57 -2.34 2.92
CA LEU A 73 -19.49 -2.28 4.38
C LEU A 73 -20.87 -2.24 5.04
N TYR A 74 -21.79 -1.47 4.46
CA TYR A 74 -23.20 -1.40 4.90
C TYR A 74 -23.93 -2.74 4.70
N GLU A 75 -23.75 -3.38 3.54
CA GLU A 75 -24.37 -4.68 3.23
C GLU A 75 -23.89 -5.81 4.14
N ILE A 76 -22.62 -5.80 4.56
CA ILE A 76 -22.08 -6.79 5.51
C ILE A 76 -22.75 -6.67 6.89
N GLY A 77 -23.09 -5.46 7.32
CA GLY A 77 -23.73 -5.21 8.62
C GLY A 77 -22.82 -5.47 9.83
N GLU A 78 -23.39 -5.46 11.03
CA GLU A 78 -22.71 -5.78 12.29
C GLU A 78 -22.95 -7.22 12.73
N PRO A 79 -21.96 -7.90 13.34
CA PRO A 79 -22.19 -9.20 13.92
C PRO A 79 -23.19 -9.10 15.07
N THR A 80 -24.09 -10.09 15.18
CA THR A 80 -24.91 -10.26 16.39
C THR A 80 -24.03 -10.66 17.58
N ASP A 81 -24.58 -10.65 18.79
CA ASP A 81 -23.85 -11.05 19.99
C ASP A 81 -23.31 -12.49 19.90
N GLU A 82 -24.08 -13.41 19.34
CA GLU A 82 -23.68 -14.81 19.11
C GLU A 82 -22.57 -14.91 18.07
N GLN A 83 -22.69 -14.19 16.96
CA GLN A 83 -21.66 -14.15 15.93
C GLN A 83 -20.36 -13.58 16.48
N ALA A 84 -20.44 -12.50 17.26
CA ALA A 84 -19.29 -11.89 17.91
C ALA A 84 -18.63 -12.84 18.93
N ALA A 85 -19.43 -13.58 19.71
CA ALA A 85 -18.93 -14.60 20.62
C ALA A 85 -18.23 -15.74 19.87
N LEU A 86 -18.81 -16.23 18.76
CA LEU A 86 -18.22 -17.27 17.94
C LEU A 86 -16.92 -16.78 17.27
N ILE A 87 -16.88 -15.54 16.77
CA ILE A 87 -15.66 -14.92 16.22
C ILE A 87 -14.54 -14.91 17.27
N ARG A 88 -14.82 -14.43 18.50
CA ARG A 88 -13.84 -14.43 19.60
C ARG A 88 -13.34 -15.84 19.94
N ALA A 89 -14.24 -16.81 20.08
CA ALA A 89 -13.87 -18.19 20.32
C ALA A 89 -12.99 -18.76 19.19
N THR A 90 -13.30 -18.41 17.93
CA THR A 90 -12.52 -18.85 16.76
C THR A 90 -11.11 -18.24 16.78
N LEU A 91 -10.96 -16.96 17.16
CA LEU A 91 -9.67 -16.30 17.33
C LEU A 91 -8.82 -16.91 18.45
N GLU A 92 -9.47 -17.46 19.49
CA GLU A 92 -8.84 -18.24 20.57
C GLU A 92 -8.47 -19.68 20.13
N GLY A 93 -8.74 -20.07 18.89
CA GLY A 93 -8.46 -21.41 18.36
C GLY A 93 -9.52 -22.46 18.69
N LYS A 94 -10.67 -22.06 19.26
CA LYS A 94 -11.78 -22.99 19.53
C LYS A 94 -12.56 -23.23 18.24
N LEU A 95 -12.43 -24.42 17.68
CA LEU A 95 -13.06 -24.80 16.41
C LEU A 95 -14.21 -25.78 16.64
N LEU A 96 -15.32 -25.56 15.95
CA LEU A 96 -16.40 -26.53 15.84
C LEU A 96 -15.91 -27.81 15.12
N PRO A 97 -16.60 -28.95 15.31
CA PRO A 97 -16.40 -30.11 14.46
C PRO A 97 -16.82 -29.80 13.00
N LEU A 98 -16.48 -30.72 12.09
CA LEU A 98 -17.00 -30.68 10.73
C LEU A 98 -18.44 -31.23 10.72
N PRO A 99 -19.36 -30.67 9.91
CA PRO A 99 -19.11 -29.66 8.87
C PRO A 99 -19.18 -28.20 9.35
N GLU A 100 -19.65 -27.90 10.57
CA GLU A 100 -19.96 -26.54 11.03
C GLU A 100 -18.75 -25.60 11.05
N ARG A 101 -17.54 -26.16 11.17
CA ARG A 101 -16.28 -25.42 11.05
C ARG A 101 -16.16 -24.61 9.75
N TYR A 102 -16.79 -25.04 8.66
CA TYR A 102 -16.77 -24.30 7.39
C TYR A 102 -17.44 -22.94 7.55
N ASP A 103 -18.65 -22.91 8.11
CA ASP A 103 -19.39 -21.67 8.34
C ASP A 103 -18.75 -20.82 9.44
N GLN A 104 -18.20 -21.43 10.49
CA GLN A 104 -17.40 -20.72 11.50
C GLN A 104 -16.23 -19.96 10.86
N THR A 105 -15.48 -20.63 9.99
CA THR A 105 -14.33 -20.03 9.30
C THR A 105 -14.78 -18.93 8.34
N ARG A 106 -15.90 -19.15 7.63
CA ARG A 106 -16.49 -18.17 6.72
C ARG A 106 -16.96 -16.91 7.48
N LEU A 107 -17.58 -17.06 8.64
CA LEU A 107 -17.99 -15.95 9.51
C LEU A 107 -16.78 -15.12 9.94
N LEU A 108 -15.72 -15.78 10.43
CA LEU A 108 -14.47 -15.09 10.81
C LEU A 108 -13.86 -14.33 9.61
N ASN A 109 -13.81 -14.95 8.43
CA ASN A 109 -13.27 -14.33 7.23
C ASN A 109 -14.11 -13.13 6.78
N LEU A 110 -15.44 -13.21 6.86
CA LEU A 110 -16.33 -12.09 6.55
C LEU A 110 -16.09 -10.91 7.52
N HIS A 111 -15.95 -11.19 8.81
CA HIS A 111 -15.62 -10.17 9.80
C HIS A 111 -14.26 -9.50 9.53
N LYS A 112 -13.23 -10.28 9.17
CA LYS A 112 -11.92 -9.73 8.78
C LYS A 112 -11.99 -8.87 7.52
N THR A 113 -12.72 -9.33 6.51
CA THR A 113 -12.95 -8.56 5.28
C THR A 113 -13.61 -7.22 5.60
N LYS A 114 -14.62 -7.22 6.48
CA LYS A 114 -15.25 -5.98 6.97
C LYS A 114 -14.23 -5.00 7.54
N GLN A 115 -13.39 -5.48 8.46
CA GLN A 115 -12.36 -4.66 9.11
C GLN A 115 -11.38 -4.06 8.10
N LEU A 116 -10.93 -4.86 7.12
CA LEU A 116 -10.03 -4.41 6.06
C LEU A 116 -10.67 -3.36 5.14
N ILE A 117 -11.96 -3.51 4.83
CA ILE A 117 -12.70 -2.51 4.04
C ILE A 117 -12.82 -1.20 4.82
N GLN A 118 -13.14 -1.28 6.11
CA GLN A 118 -13.22 -0.09 6.96
C GLN A 118 -11.87 0.63 7.05
N GLU A 119 -10.78 -0.11 7.30
CA GLU A 119 -9.42 0.45 7.32
C GLU A 119 -9.03 1.07 5.97
N ALA A 120 -9.42 0.45 4.86
CA ALA A 120 -9.18 0.99 3.52
C ALA A 120 -9.92 2.31 3.31
N ILE A 121 -11.19 2.42 3.69
CA ILE A 121 -11.98 3.66 3.59
C ILE A 121 -11.35 4.77 4.45
N GLU A 122 -10.99 4.46 5.69
CA GLU A 122 -10.35 5.43 6.59
C GLU A 122 -8.99 5.90 6.07
N THR A 123 -8.23 5.01 5.43
CA THR A 123 -6.92 5.35 4.85
C THR A 123 -7.05 6.19 3.57
N LEU A 124 -8.06 5.92 2.74
CA LEU A 124 -8.32 6.66 1.50
C LEU A 124 -8.87 8.08 1.74
N ASN A 125 -9.50 8.32 2.88
CA ASN A 125 -10.12 9.61 3.24
C ASN A 125 -9.23 10.51 4.12
N LYS A 126 -7.97 10.13 4.37
CA LYS A 126 -6.96 10.94 5.07
C LYS A 126 -6.15 11.78 4.08
#